data_AF-A0A955GXN3-F1
#
_entry.id   AF-A0A955GXN3-F1
#
_cell.length_a   1.000
_cell.length_b   1.000
_cell.length_c   1.000
_cell.angle_alpha   90.00
_cell.angle_beta   90.00
_cell.angle_gamma   90.00
#
_symmetry.space_group_name_H-M   'P 1'
#
loop_
_entity.id
_entity.type
_entity.pdbx_description
1 polymer ?
#
loop_
_entity_poly.entity_id
_entity_poly.type
_entity_poly.pdbx_seq_one_letter_code
_entity_poly.pdbx_strand_id
1 'polypeptide(L)'
;MKKTLQRGFTLIELLVVIAIIGILAAVVIGSLNDARDNANDASAKTSTNNIRNAAEIYYSENGFTYGLNDATMAADGTMTNVTDSGTNAPGVCANAPIVKLMQAANAQANGTGICAANDESYGVQVTLRSGKFFCVDSSGFAGEIGATRIVADATAGNNVTTCQ
;
A
#
# COMPACT_ATOMS: atom_id res chain seq x y z
N MET A 1 -1.56 42.12 -59.27
CA MET A 1 -1.25 41.16 -58.19
C MET A 1 -1.69 41.76 -56.86
N LYS A 2 -2.71 41.19 -56.20
CA LYS A 2 -3.18 41.65 -54.87
C LYS A 2 -2.19 41.14 -53.81
N LYS A 3 -1.42 42.04 -53.18
CA LYS A 3 -0.62 41.72 -51.99
C LYS A 3 -1.58 41.52 -50.81
N THR A 4 -1.68 40.29 -50.33
CA THR A 4 -2.35 39.99 -49.06
C THR A 4 -1.47 40.54 -47.92
N LEU A 5 -2.00 41.45 -47.11
CA LEU A 5 -1.31 41.88 -45.90
C LEU A 5 -1.28 40.70 -44.92
N GLN A 6 -0.09 40.14 -44.69
CA GLN A 6 0.10 39.17 -43.62
C GLN A 6 -0.01 39.90 -42.28
N ARG A 7 -1.03 39.54 -41.48
CA ARG A 7 -1.16 40.00 -40.10
C ARG A 7 -0.15 39.23 -39.25
N GLY A 8 0.84 39.94 -38.72
CA GLY A 8 1.79 39.40 -37.74
C GLY A 8 1.13 39.29 -36.35
N PHE A 9 1.50 38.25 -35.61
CA PHE A 9 1.12 38.08 -34.21
C PHE A 9 1.79 39.16 -33.36
N THR A 10 1.05 39.83 -32.48
CA THR A 10 1.64 40.87 -31.64
C THR A 10 2.35 40.24 -30.43
N LEU A 11 3.45 40.86 -29.97
CA LEU A 11 4.16 40.39 -28.77
C LEU A 11 3.27 40.40 -27.52
N ILE A 12 2.33 41.34 -27.46
CA ILE A 12 1.37 41.43 -26.35
C ILE A 12 0.34 40.31 -26.36
N GLU A 13 -0.13 39.87 -27.54
CA GLU A 13 -1.01 38.70 -27.65
C GLU A 13 -0.30 37.44 -27.15
N LEU A 14 0.99 37.27 -27.47
CA LEU A 14 1.74 36.11 -27.02
C LEU A 14 1.97 36.15 -25.50
N LEU A 15 2.24 37.33 -24.95
CA LEU A 15 2.47 37.52 -23.52
C LEU A 15 1.21 37.20 -22.70
N VAL A 16 0.04 37.65 -23.13
CA VAL A 16 -1.23 37.35 -22.43
C VAL A 16 -1.55 35.86 -22.46
N VAL A 17 -1.29 35.17 -23.58
CA VAL A 17 -1.56 33.74 -23.71
C VAL A 17 -0.69 32.92 -22.76
N ILE A 18 0.61 33.18 -22.70
CA ILE A 18 1.50 32.45 -21.77
C ILE A 18 1.15 32.76 -20.30
N ALA A 19 0.67 33.98 -20.00
CA ALA A 19 0.21 34.35 -18.68
C ALA A 19 -1.04 33.54 -18.27
N ILE A 20 -2.02 33.39 -19.16
CA ILE A 20 -3.23 32.60 -18.89
C ILE A 20 -2.88 31.10 -18.76
N ILE A 21 -2.07 30.56 -19.67
CA ILE A 21 -1.61 29.16 -19.60
C ILE A 21 -0.87 28.90 -18.28
N GLY A 22 -0.04 29.85 -17.81
CA GLY A 22 0.66 29.73 -16.53
C GLY A 22 -0.27 29.61 -15.32
N ILE A 23 -1.36 30.40 -15.28
CA ILE A 23 -2.36 30.32 -14.20
C ILE A 23 -3.10 28.98 -14.24
N LEU A 24 -3.53 28.55 -15.42
CA LEU A 24 -4.25 27.28 -15.57
C LEU A 24 -3.36 26.08 -15.21
N ALA A 25 -2.09 26.09 -15.63
CA ALA A 25 -1.15 25.02 -15.34
C ALA A 25 -0.91 24.85 -13.82
N ALA A 26 -0.84 25.95 -13.07
CA ALA A 26 -0.61 25.89 -11.62
C ALA A 26 -1.74 25.15 -10.87
N VAL A 27 -3.01 25.40 -11.21
CA VAL A 27 -4.17 24.73 -10.59
C VAL A 27 -4.20 23.23 -10.93
N VAL A 28 -3.92 22.90 -12.20
CA VAL A 28 -3.94 21.51 -12.68
C VAL A 28 -2.91 20.64 -11.96
N ILE A 29 -1.69 21.15 -11.75
CA ILE A 29 -0.61 20.39 -11.10
C ILE A 29 -1.00 19.97 -9.66
N GLY A 30 -1.63 20.85 -8.89
CA GLY A 30 -2.10 20.53 -7.53
C GLY A 30 -3.10 19.37 -7.55
N SER A 31 -4.16 19.48 -8.36
CA SER A 31 -5.20 18.46 -8.47
C SER A 31 -4.70 17.10 -8.99
N LEU A 32 -3.66 17.12 -9.83
CA LEU A 32 -3.09 15.90 -10.41
C LEU A 32 -2.27 15.11 -9.38
N ASN A 33 -1.59 15.78 -8.44
CA ASN A 33 -0.84 15.10 -7.39
C ASN A 33 -1.79 14.35 -6.45
N ASP A 34 -2.86 15.00 -5.99
CA ASP A 34 -3.87 14.35 -5.14
C ASP A 34 -4.55 13.17 -5.85
N ALA A 35 -4.85 13.32 -7.15
CA ALA A 35 -5.42 12.23 -7.96
C ALA A 35 -4.47 11.03 -8.09
N ARG A 36 -3.16 11.27 -8.24
CA ARG A 36 -2.14 10.21 -8.30
C ARG A 36 -2.02 9.49 -6.96
N ASP A 37 -2.01 10.23 -5.86
CA ASP A 37 -1.89 9.65 -4.52
C ASP A 37 -3.11 8.78 -4.19
N ASN A 38 -4.31 9.23 -4.54
CA ASN A 38 -5.53 8.43 -4.41
C ASN A 38 -5.51 7.16 -5.28
N ALA A 39 -4.97 7.24 -6.50
CA ALA A 39 -4.83 6.08 -7.39
C ALA A 39 -3.83 5.05 -6.84
N ASN A 40 -2.72 5.53 -6.28
CA ASN A 40 -1.72 4.70 -5.62
C ASN A 40 -2.30 4.01 -4.37
N ASP A 41 -3.04 4.74 -3.54
CA ASP A 41 -3.73 4.18 -2.38
C ASP A 41 -4.76 3.12 -2.79
N ALA A 42 -5.53 3.35 -3.86
CA ALA A 42 -6.48 2.36 -4.39
C ALA A 42 -5.77 1.09 -4.90
N SER A 43 -4.61 1.24 -5.55
CA SER A 43 -3.79 0.11 -6.00
C SER A 43 -3.25 -0.69 -4.80
N ALA A 44 -2.72 -0.02 -3.78
CA ALA A 44 -2.24 -0.65 -2.56
C ALA A 44 -3.35 -1.43 -1.83
N LYS A 45 -4.54 -0.84 -1.71
CA LYS A 45 -5.73 -1.51 -1.14
C LYS A 45 -6.10 -2.77 -1.90
N THR A 46 -6.06 -2.72 -3.24
CA THR A 46 -6.38 -3.87 -4.09
C THR A 46 -5.36 -5.00 -3.90
N SER A 47 -4.06 -4.68 -3.94
CA SER A 47 -3.01 -5.68 -3.70
C SER A 47 -3.11 -6.30 -2.30
N THR A 48 -3.41 -5.49 -1.28
CA THR A 48 -3.58 -5.98 0.10
C THR A 48 -4.83 -6.85 0.24
N ASN A 49 -5.95 -6.49 -0.39
CA ASN A 49 -7.16 -7.33 -0.40
C ASN A 49 -6.95 -8.70 -1.04
N ASN A 50 -6.13 -8.75 -2.10
CA ASN A 50 -5.81 -10.01 -2.77
C ASN A 50 -5.01 -10.97 -1.88
N ILE A 51 -4.37 -10.48 -0.80
CA ILE A 51 -3.66 -11.31 0.16
C ILE A 51 -4.60 -12.28 0.85
N ARG A 52 -5.87 -11.90 1.09
CA ARG A 52 -6.85 -12.80 1.69
C ARG A 52 -6.94 -14.11 0.92
N ASN A 53 -7.14 -14.04 -0.40
CA ASN A 53 -7.26 -15.24 -1.21
C ASN A 53 -5.98 -16.08 -1.17
N ALA A 54 -4.80 -15.43 -1.20
CA ALA A 54 -3.53 -16.13 -1.10
C ALA A 54 -3.33 -16.78 0.28
N ALA A 55 -3.79 -16.14 1.36
CA ALA A 55 -3.75 -16.67 2.72
C ALA A 55 -4.69 -17.87 2.88
N GLU A 56 -5.90 -17.83 2.30
CA GLU A 56 -6.82 -18.97 2.31
C GLU A 56 -6.27 -20.17 1.51
N ILE A 57 -5.63 -19.93 0.37
CA ILE A 57 -4.93 -20.97 -0.39
C ILE A 57 -3.81 -21.57 0.46
N TYR A 58 -2.99 -20.73 1.10
CA TYR A 58 -1.93 -21.19 1.99
C TYR A 58 -2.48 -22.05 3.13
N TYR A 59 -3.54 -21.60 3.79
CA TYR A 59 -4.20 -22.32 4.88
C TYR A 59 -4.67 -23.71 4.45
N SER A 60 -5.30 -23.81 3.27
CA SER A 60 -5.76 -25.08 2.71
C SER A 60 -4.62 -26.02 2.32
N GLU A 61 -3.48 -25.50 1.85
CA GLU A 61 -2.34 -26.30 1.39
C GLU A 61 -1.44 -26.77 2.54
N ASN A 62 -1.43 -26.07 3.67
CA ASN A 62 -0.53 -26.31 4.80
C ASN A 62 -1.19 -27.01 6.00
N GLY A 63 -2.31 -27.69 5.78
CA GLY A 63 -2.97 -28.48 6.83
C GLY A 63 -3.82 -27.65 7.79
N PHE A 64 -4.46 -26.60 7.28
CA PHE A 64 -5.35 -25.72 8.05
C PHE A 64 -4.62 -24.96 9.16
N THR A 65 -3.43 -24.45 8.84
CA THR A 65 -2.69 -23.51 9.68
C THR A 65 -2.15 -22.36 8.83
N TYR A 66 -2.17 -21.15 9.39
CA TYR A 66 -1.47 -20.00 8.81
C TYR A 66 0.02 -19.99 9.18
N GLY A 67 0.44 -20.80 10.16
CA GLY A 67 1.81 -20.95 10.61
C GLY A 67 2.30 -19.75 11.40
N LEU A 68 3.00 -20.02 12.51
CA LEU A 68 3.68 -18.98 13.28
C LEU A 68 4.72 -18.27 12.42
N ASN A 69 4.64 -16.94 12.34
CA ASN A 69 5.78 -16.17 11.90
C ASN A 69 6.86 -16.25 12.99
N ASP A 70 7.75 -17.25 12.91
CA ASP A 70 8.95 -17.34 13.75
C ASP A 70 9.99 -16.28 13.31
N ALA A 71 9.54 -15.04 13.29
CA ALA A 71 10.43 -13.91 13.27
C ALA A 71 10.58 -13.50 14.73
N THR A 72 11.80 -13.62 15.24
CA THR A 72 12.28 -12.80 16.34
C THR A 72 11.70 -11.39 16.18
N MET A 73 10.71 -11.06 17.00
CA MET A 73 10.23 -9.69 17.12
C MET A 73 11.48 -8.83 17.29
N ALA A 74 11.63 -7.75 16.52
CA ALA A 74 12.61 -6.77 16.93
C ALA A 74 12.26 -6.39 18.37
N ALA A 75 13.24 -6.25 19.25
CA ALA A 75 13.04 -6.08 20.70
C ALA A 75 12.22 -4.82 21.08
N ASP A 76 11.75 -4.03 20.10
CA ASP A 76 10.80 -2.92 20.27
C ASP A 76 9.32 -3.29 20.00
N GLY A 77 9.01 -4.57 19.75
CA GLY A 77 7.65 -5.02 19.41
C GLY A 77 7.24 -4.76 17.95
N THR A 78 8.17 -4.33 17.09
CA THR A 78 7.92 -4.24 15.65
C THR A 78 8.10 -5.59 14.98
N MET A 79 7.05 -6.00 14.29
CA MET A 79 7.10 -7.14 13.41
C MET A 79 7.99 -6.85 12.21
N THR A 80 8.60 -7.91 11.68
CA THR A 80 9.41 -7.90 10.47
C THR A 80 8.69 -7.12 9.39
N ASN A 81 9.30 -6.01 8.95
CA ASN A 81 8.94 -5.45 7.67
C ASN A 81 9.00 -6.57 6.66
N VAL A 82 7.87 -6.87 5.99
CA VAL A 82 7.87 -7.75 4.83
C VAL A 82 8.44 -6.96 3.65
N THR A 83 9.65 -6.44 3.83
CA THR A 83 10.43 -5.74 2.80
C THR A 83 11.55 -6.62 2.26
N ASP A 84 11.79 -7.79 2.83
CA ASP A 84 12.77 -8.71 2.29
C ASP A 84 12.31 -10.16 2.27
N SER A 85 12.45 -10.78 1.11
CA SER A 85 12.09 -12.17 0.80
C SER A 85 13.05 -13.17 1.48
N GLY A 86 13.69 -12.78 2.58
CA GLY A 86 14.94 -13.37 3.06
C GLY A 86 14.97 -13.78 4.53
N THR A 87 13.87 -13.64 5.28
CA THR A 87 13.79 -14.24 6.62
C THR A 87 13.05 -15.57 6.53
N ASN A 88 13.79 -16.66 6.75
CA ASN A 88 13.31 -18.04 6.72
C ASN A 88 12.41 -18.34 7.94
N ALA A 89 11.29 -17.63 8.08
CA ALA A 89 10.25 -18.01 9.01
C ALA A 89 9.20 -18.85 8.25
N PRO A 90 8.77 -20.01 8.77
CA PRO A 90 7.60 -20.71 8.23
C PRO A 90 6.34 -19.83 8.38
N GLY A 91 5.29 -20.11 7.61
CA GLY A 91 4.00 -19.43 7.74
C GLY A 91 3.59 -18.53 6.57
N VAL A 92 2.35 -18.07 6.63
CA VAL A 92 1.64 -17.31 5.59
C VAL A 92 2.34 -15.99 5.25
N CYS A 93 3.00 -15.35 6.22
CA CYS A 93 3.71 -14.09 6.01
C CYS A 93 5.00 -14.21 5.17
N ALA A 94 5.57 -15.42 5.07
CA ALA A 94 6.73 -15.71 4.24
C ALA A 94 6.36 -16.38 2.89
N ASN A 95 5.07 -16.63 2.66
CA ASN A 95 4.59 -17.24 1.43
C ASN A 95 4.88 -16.33 0.22
N ALA A 96 5.54 -16.85 -0.81
CA ALA A 96 6.01 -16.05 -1.95
C ALA A 96 4.91 -15.24 -2.68
N PRO A 97 3.73 -15.80 -2.98
CA PRO A 97 2.58 -15.03 -3.45
C PRO A 97 2.22 -13.83 -2.57
N ILE A 98 2.16 -14.03 -1.25
CA ILE A 98 1.79 -12.98 -0.29
C ILE A 98 2.86 -11.89 -0.21
N VAL A 99 4.14 -12.30 -0.14
CA VAL A 99 5.28 -11.37 -0.15
C VAL A 99 5.26 -10.50 -1.41
N LYS A 100 4.95 -11.07 -2.59
CA LYS A 100 4.81 -10.29 -3.83
C LYS A 100 3.67 -9.28 -3.78
N LEU A 101 2.53 -9.65 -3.22
CA LEU A 101 1.38 -8.74 -3.06
C LEU A 101 1.71 -7.61 -2.08
N MET A 102 2.41 -7.92 -0.99
CA MET A 102 2.86 -6.92 -0.03
C MET A 102 3.89 -5.97 -0.62
N GLN A 103 4.88 -6.48 -1.37
CA GLN A 103 5.84 -5.64 -2.09
C GLN A 103 5.14 -4.74 -3.11
N ALA A 104 4.17 -5.26 -3.85
CA ALA A 104 3.36 -4.47 -4.77
C ALA A 104 2.58 -3.37 -4.03
N ALA A 105 1.96 -3.67 -2.89
CA ALA A 105 1.24 -2.68 -2.10
C ALA A 105 2.17 -1.60 -1.53
N ASN A 106 3.33 -2.00 -1.00
CA ASN A 106 4.35 -1.09 -0.44
C ASN A 106 4.93 -0.14 -1.50
N ALA A 107 5.15 -0.64 -2.72
CA ALA A 107 5.65 0.17 -3.83
C ALA A 107 4.68 1.29 -4.22
N GLN A 108 3.36 1.04 -4.16
CA GLN A 108 2.35 2.06 -4.46
C GLN A 108 2.19 3.04 -3.30
N ALA A 109 2.18 2.54 -2.07
CA ALA A 109 1.87 3.33 -0.90
C ALA A 109 3.08 4.13 -0.34
N ASN A 110 4.30 3.87 -0.85
CA ASN A 110 5.55 4.44 -0.31
C ASN A 110 5.68 4.24 1.21
N GLY A 111 5.23 3.07 1.65
CA GLY A 111 5.01 2.74 3.05
C GLY A 111 5.53 1.35 3.38
N THR A 112 5.39 1.00 4.65
CA THR A 112 5.87 -0.27 5.19
C THR A 112 4.69 -1.21 5.42
N GLY A 113 4.79 -2.40 4.84
CA GLY A 113 3.84 -3.49 5.04
C GLY A 113 4.26 -4.36 6.23
N ILE A 114 3.28 -4.75 7.03
CA ILE A 114 3.42 -5.60 8.21
C ILE A 114 2.56 -6.85 7.99
N CYS A 115 3.05 -8.04 8.35
CA CYS A 115 2.26 -9.27 8.37
C CYS A 115 2.54 -10.09 9.62
N ALA A 116 1.49 -10.43 10.38
CA ALA A 116 1.53 -11.26 11.58
C ALA A 116 0.71 -12.51 11.32
N ALA A 117 1.17 -13.64 11.83
CA ALA A 117 0.41 -14.87 11.79
C ALA A 117 0.74 -15.79 12.95
N ASN A 118 -0.27 -16.46 13.46
CA ASN A 118 -0.10 -17.66 14.26
C ASN A 118 -0.78 -18.83 13.54
N ASP A 119 -0.95 -19.97 14.21
CA ASP A 119 -1.55 -21.12 13.55
C ASP A 119 -3.02 -20.89 13.15
N GLU A 120 -3.74 -20.02 13.87
CA GLU A 120 -5.19 -19.84 13.76
C GLU A 120 -5.60 -18.53 13.10
N SER A 121 -4.72 -17.54 13.06
CA SER A 121 -5.05 -16.17 12.68
C SER A 121 -3.89 -15.47 11.99
N TYR A 122 -4.21 -14.60 11.04
CA TYR A 122 -3.27 -13.69 10.42
C TYR A 122 -3.84 -12.28 10.34
N GLY A 123 -2.93 -11.31 10.19
CA GLY A 123 -3.25 -9.92 9.91
C GLY A 123 -2.16 -9.29 9.05
N VAL A 124 -2.55 -8.57 8.00
CA VAL A 124 -1.67 -7.82 7.11
C VAL A 124 -2.08 -6.36 7.07
N GLN A 125 -1.10 -5.47 7.22
CA GLN A 125 -1.31 -4.03 7.21
C GLN A 125 -0.35 -3.36 6.23
N VAL A 126 -0.83 -2.35 5.51
CA VAL A 126 0.00 -1.49 4.67
C VAL A 126 -0.26 -0.03 5.02
N THR A 127 0.79 0.77 5.18
CA THR A 127 0.67 2.22 5.33
C THR A 127 0.34 2.85 3.98
N LEU A 128 -0.78 3.57 3.88
CA LEU A 128 -1.19 4.34 2.72
C LEU A 128 -0.45 5.68 2.65
N ARG A 129 -0.39 6.30 1.47
CA ARG A 129 0.25 7.61 1.29
C ARG A 129 -0.49 8.72 2.03
N SER A 130 -1.78 8.55 2.24
CA SER A 130 -2.61 9.40 3.13
C SER A 130 -2.23 9.33 4.62
N GLY A 131 -1.30 8.45 5.02
CA GLY A 131 -0.86 8.28 6.41
C GLY A 131 -1.76 7.38 7.26
N LYS A 132 -2.84 6.86 6.66
CA LYS A 132 -3.70 5.83 7.26
C LYS A 132 -3.11 4.44 7.00
N PHE A 133 -3.68 3.44 7.65
CA PHE A 133 -3.33 2.05 7.37
C PHE A 133 -4.51 1.34 6.70
N PHE A 134 -4.22 0.45 5.77
CA PHE A 134 -5.20 -0.50 5.25
C PHE A 134 -4.85 -1.89 5.77
N CYS A 135 -5.84 -2.58 6.32
CA CYS A 135 -5.64 -3.82 7.07
C CYS A 135 -6.58 -4.90 6.55
N VAL A 136 -6.05 -6.12 6.43
CA VAL A 136 -6.78 -7.34 6.06
C VAL A 136 -6.41 -8.45 7.04
N ASP A 137 -7.39 -9.16 7.57
CA ASP A 137 -7.16 -10.26 8.51
C ASP A 137 -7.97 -11.53 8.23
N SER A 138 -7.67 -12.56 9.02
CA SER A 138 -8.35 -13.86 9.09
C SER A 138 -9.82 -13.81 9.54
N SER A 139 -10.29 -12.72 10.16
CA SER A 139 -11.71 -12.56 10.51
C SER A 139 -12.57 -12.19 9.30
N GLY A 140 -11.94 -11.85 8.18
CA GLY A 140 -12.61 -11.32 7.00
C GLY A 140 -12.72 -9.79 6.99
N PHE A 141 -12.06 -9.09 7.92
CA PHE A 141 -11.97 -7.64 7.87
C PHE A 141 -11.04 -7.18 6.74
N ALA A 142 -11.47 -6.15 6.02
CA ALA A 142 -10.69 -5.47 4.99
C ALA A 142 -11.08 -3.99 4.98
N GLY A 143 -10.22 -3.12 5.50
CA GLY A 143 -10.60 -1.72 5.70
C GLY A 143 -9.45 -0.81 6.13
N GLU A 144 -9.71 0.49 6.10
CA GLU A 144 -8.81 1.47 6.69
C GLU A 144 -8.92 1.45 8.21
N ILE A 145 -7.79 1.37 8.90
CA ILE A 145 -7.69 1.45 10.36
C ILE A 145 -6.84 2.66 10.77
N GLY A 146 -7.06 3.11 12.01
CA GLY A 146 -6.30 4.19 12.64
C GLY A 146 -4.86 3.79 12.99
N ALA A 147 -4.23 4.51 13.93
CA ALA A 147 -2.81 4.35 14.27
C ALA A 147 -2.41 3.02 14.94
N THR A 148 -3.35 2.11 15.21
CA THR A 148 -3.05 0.80 15.78
C THR A 148 -2.37 -0.06 14.72
N ARG A 149 -1.10 -0.40 14.98
CA ARG A 149 -0.36 -1.33 14.13
C ARG A 149 -0.74 -2.75 14.52
N ILE A 150 -0.82 -3.64 13.54
CA ILE A 150 -0.86 -5.07 13.82
C ILE A 150 0.43 -5.42 14.56
N VAL A 151 0.29 -6.17 15.66
CA VAL A 151 1.39 -6.71 16.44
C VAL A 151 1.15 -8.19 16.72
N ALA A 152 2.22 -8.98 16.68
CA ALA A 152 2.25 -10.35 17.22
C ALA A 152 2.84 -10.25 18.64
N ASP A 153 2.03 -10.52 19.67
CA ASP A 153 2.52 -10.46 21.05
C ASP A 153 3.19 -11.80 21.42
N ALA A 154 4.53 -11.79 21.46
CA ALA A 154 5.33 -12.94 21.88
C ALA A 154 5.21 -13.25 23.38
N THR A 155 4.68 -12.33 24.19
CA THR A 155 4.55 -12.45 25.66
C THR A 155 3.23 -13.10 26.08
N ALA A 156 2.23 -13.10 25.20
CA ALA A 156 0.89 -13.67 25.42
C ALA A 156 0.61 -14.89 24.53
N GLY A 157 1.62 -15.76 24.33
CA GLY A 157 1.42 -17.05 23.64
C GLY A 157 1.21 -16.95 22.13
N ASN A 158 1.91 -16.01 21.45
CA ASN A 158 1.85 -15.81 20.00
C ASN A 158 0.46 -15.38 19.51
N ASN A 159 -0.19 -14.47 20.23
CA ASN A 159 -1.49 -13.95 19.82
C ASN A 159 -1.30 -12.86 18.75
N VAL A 160 -2.06 -12.94 17.66
CA VAL A 160 -2.03 -11.96 16.56
C VAL A 160 -3.12 -10.92 16.80
N THR A 161 -2.75 -9.64 16.84
CA THR A 161 -3.73 -8.55 16.89
C THR A 161 -4.37 -8.43 15.51
N THR A 162 -5.64 -8.82 15.39
CA THR A 162 -6.44 -8.65 14.17
C THR A 162 -6.71 -7.17 13.88
N CYS A 163 -7.29 -6.85 12.72
CA CYS A 163 -7.56 -5.47 12.32
C CYS A 163 -8.66 -4.77 13.14
N GLN A 164 -9.41 -5.54 13.95
CA GLN A 164 -10.48 -5.07 14.84
C GLN A 164 -10.06 -5.08 16.31
#